data_AF-A0A2M8BNB5-F1
#
_entry.id   AF-A0A2M8BNB5-F1
#
_cell.length_a   1.000
_cell.length_b   1.000
_cell.length_c   1.000
_cell.angle_alpha   90.00
_cell.angle_beta   90.00
_cell.angle_gamma   90.00
#
_symmetry.space_group_name_H-M   'P 1'
#
loop_
_entity.id
_entity.type
_entity.pdbx_description
1 polymer ?
#
loop_
_entity_poly.entity_id
_entity_poly.type
_entity_poly.pdbx_seq_one_letter_code
_entity_poly.pdbx_strand_id
1 'polypeptide(L)'
;MERVEGLELIKETVVDCLDVDPDEVQPESRLIDDLGADSLDFIDIIFNLEKAFEVRLREGDLDFLSRLDLSNPEVAQGGYLTETAMKDLSPWLPELKNATAPVGVGKAFSMITIETLWLVVEEALKLAEA
;
A
#
# COMPACT_ATOMS: atom_id res chain seq x y z
N MET A 1 1.21 -14.78 12.53
CA MET A 1 2.10 -14.97 11.37
C MET A 1 3.39 -14.20 11.61
N GLU A 2 4.55 -14.74 11.22
CA GLU A 2 5.82 -14.00 11.33
C GLU A 2 6.03 -13.05 10.13
N ARG A 3 6.71 -11.91 10.34
CA ARG A 3 6.93 -10.90 9.29
C ARG A 3 7.58 -11.45 8.03
N VAL A 4 8.56 -12.35 8.20
CA VAL A 4 9.29 -12.94 7.07
C VAL A 4 8.35 -13.77 6.19
N GLU A 5 7.52 -14.61 6.82
CA GLU A 5 6.53 -15.44 6.13
C GLU A 5 5.48 -14.57 5.40
N GLY A 6 5.00 -13.51 6.06
CA GLY A 6 4.02 -12.60 5.46
C GLY A 6 4.56 -11.81 4.28
N LEU A 7 5.82 -11.35 4.32
CA LEU A 7 6.44 -10.68 3.18
C LEU A 7 6.63 -11.60 1.98
N GLU A 8 7.00 -12.87 2.21
CA GLU A 8 7.10 -13.86 1.13
C GLU A 8 5.74 -14.10 0.47
N LEU A 9 4.65 -14.23 1.25
CA LEU A 9 3.31 -14.42 0.71
C LEU A 9 2.80 -13.19 -0.07
N ILE A 10 3.13 -11.98 0.37
CA ILE A 10 2.85 -10.76 -0.40
C ILE A 10 3.64 -10.75 -1.70
N LYS A 11 4.92 -11.08 -1.63
CA LYS A 11 5.78 -11.17 -2.80
C LYS A 11 5.24 -12.17 -3.83
N GLU A 12 4.86 -13.37 -3.40
CA GLU A 12 4.21 -14.37 -4.27
C GLU A 12 2.94 -13.78 -4.91
N THR A 13 2.09 -13.14 -4.12
CA THR A 13 0.86 -12.51 -4.61
C THR A 13 1.14 -11.45 -5.67
N VAL A 14 2.14 -10.59 -5.45
CA VAL A 14 2.50 -9.52 -6.38
C VAL A 14 3.12 -10.08 -7.66
N VAL A 15 3.98 -11.09 -7.56
CA VAL A 15 4.54 -11.82 -8.71
C VAL A 15 3.44 -12.39 -9.58
N ASP A 16 2.47 -13.08 -8.97
CA ASP A 16 1.33 -13.66 -9.69
C ASP A 16 0.42 -12.60 -10.33
N CYS A 17 0.20 -11.47 -9.65
CA CYS A 17 -0.68 -10.41 -10.16
C CYS A 17 -0.04 -9.62 -11.30
N LEU A 18 1.27 -9.33 -11.22
CA LEU A 18 1.97 -8.47 -12.16
C LEU A 18 2.74 -9.23 -13.26
N ASP A 19 2.83 -10.56 -13.18
CA ASP A 19 3.63 -11.40 -14.10
C ASP A 19 5.10 -10.93 -14.19
N VAL A 20 5.69 -10.62 -13.03
CA VAL A 20 7.08 -10.14 -12.87
C VAL A 20 8.00 -11.23 -12.31
N ASP A 21 9.32 -11.07 -12.47
CA ASP A 21 10.27 -12.03 -11.90
C ASP A 21 10.29 -11.92 -10.36
N PRO A 22 10.18 -13.03 -9.60
CA PRO A 22 10.31 -12.98 -8.15
C PRO A 22 11.62 -12.36 -7.67
N ASP A 23 12.71 -12.47 -8.41
CA ASP A 23 13.99 -11.85 -8.02
C ASP A 23 13.96 -10.31 -8.11
N GLU A 24 13.01 -9.72 -8.85
CA GLU A 24 12.80 -8.26 -8.95
C GLU A 24 11.96 -7.68 -7.80
N VAL A 25 11.27 -8.55 -7.05
CA VAL A 25 10.39 -8.15 -5.96
C VAL A 25 11.14 -8.19 -4.62
N GLN A 26 11.40 -7.00 -4.10
CA GLN A 26 12.01 -6.74 -2.78
C GLN A 26 11.07 -5.92 -1.90
N PRO A 27 11.24 -5.95 -0.56
CA PRO A 27 10.43 -5.14 0.36
C PRO A 27 10.36 -3.65 -0.02
N GLU A 28 11.46 -3.11 -0.55
CA GLU A 28 11.60 -1.72 -0.97
C GLU A 28 11.14 -1.46 -2.41
N SER A 29 10.83 -2.50 -3.21
CA SER A 29 10.37 -2.36 -4.59
C SER A 29 9.03 -1.62 -4.63
N ARG A 30 8.94 -0.59 -5.48
CA ARG A 30 7.73 0.21 -5.66
C ARG A 30 6.83 -0.42 -6.70
N LEU A 31 5.55 -0.60 -6.37
CA LEU A 31 4.59 -1.29 -7.22
C LEU A 31 4.47 -0.63 -8.60
N ILE A 32 4.35 0.69 -8.65
CA ILE A 32 4.20 1.42 -9.92
C ILE A 32 5.56 1.63 -10.59
N ASP A 33 6.47 2.29 -9.88
CA ASP A 33 7.68 2.81 -10.51
C ASP A 33 8.71 1.71 -10.84
N ASP A 34 8.72 0.61 -10.09
CA ASP A 34 9.71 -0.48 -10.27
C ASP A 34 9.07 -1.75 -10.86
N LEU A 35 7.82 -2.08 -10.47
CA LEU A 35 7.13 -3.31 -10.93
C LEU A 35 6.07 -3.07 -12.01
N GLY A 36 5.82 -1.82 -12.40
CA GLY A 36 4.94 -1.48 -13.52
C GLY A 36 3.44 -1.63 -13.25
N ALA A 37 3.03 -1.74 -11.99
CA ALA A 37 1.62 -1.86 -11.61
C ALA A 37 0.81 -0.63 -12.04
N ASP A 38 -0.38 -0.87 -12.59
CA ASP A 38 -1.39 0.14 -12.88
C ASP A 38 -2.52 0.14 -11.83
N SER A 39 -3.49 1.05 -12.00
CA SER A 39 -4.60 1.21 -11.05
C SER A 39 -5.49 -0.03 -10.89
N LEU A 40 -5.61 -0.87 -11.93
CA LEU A 40 -6.39 -2.11 -11.89
C LEU A 40 -5.61 -3.19 -11.14
N ASP A 41 -4.29 -3.26 -11.36
CA ASP A 41 -3.43 -4.22 -10.67
C ASP A 41 -3.51 -4.04 -9.14
N PHE A 42 -3.62 -2.81 -8.64
CA PHE A 42 -3.84 -2.56 -7.22
C PHE A 42 -5.11 -3.22 -6.69
N ILE A 43 -6.19 -3.20 -7.46
CA ILE A 43 -7.47 -3.81 -7.05
C ILE A 43 -7.29 -5.33 -6.93
N ASP A 44 -6.59 -5.93 -7.90
CA ASP A 44 -6.34 -7.36 -7.93
C ASP A 44 -5.36 -7.81 -6.84
N ILE A 45 -4.27 -7.07 -6.61
CA ILE A 45 -3.33 -7.31 -5.51
C ILE A 45 -4.06 -7.27 -4.18
N ILE A 46 -4.80 -6.20 -3.89
CA ILE A 46 -5.52 -6.05 -2.62
C ILE A 46 -6.54 -7.19 -2.44
N PHE A 47 -7.26 -7.58 -3.50
CA PHE A 47 -8.21 -8.68 -3.43
C PHE A 47 -7.56 -10.04 -3.18
N ASN A 48 -6.42 -10.32 -3.80
CA ASN A 48 -5.68 -11.56 -3.57
C ASN A 48 -5.04 -11.58 -2.18
N LEU A 49 -4.55 -10.45 -1.67
CA LEU A 49 -4.07 -10.33 -0.29
C LEU A 49 -5.19 -10.56 0.72
N GLU A 50 -6.38 -9.97 0.52
CA GLU A 50 -7.55 -10.25 1.38
C GLU A 50 -7.86 -11.75 1.48
N LYS A 51 -7.76 -12.48 0.37
CA LYS A 51 -7.96 -13.93 0.35
C LYS A 51 -6.81 -14.70 1.00
N ALA A 52 -5.57 -14.36 0.68
CA ALA A 52 -4.39 -15.08 1.14
C ALA A 52 -4.22 -14.97 2.66
N PHE A 53 -4.56 -13.82 3.23
CA PHE A 53 -4.43 -13.53 4.66
C PHE A 53 -5.75 -13.64 5.42
N GLU A 54 -6.87 -13.94 4.74
CA GLU A 54 -8.22 -13.99 5.31
C GLU A 54 -8.64 -12.70 6.05
N VAL A 55 -8.24 -11.55 5.52
CA VAL A 55 -8.48 -10.21 6.07
C VAL A 55 -9.37 -9.35 5.18
N ARG A 56 -9.80 -8.20 5.71
CA ARG A 56 -10.62 -7.19 5.02
C ARG A 56 -9.84 -5.89 4.90
N LEU A 57 -9.11 -5.74 3.81
CA LEU A 57 -8.27 -4.56 3.53
C LEU A 57 -9.07 -3.39 2.95
N ARG A 58 -10.31 -3.63 2.49
CA ARG A 58 -11.18 -2.59 1.90
C ARG A 58 -12.31 -2.14 2.82
N GLU A 59 -12.18 -2.39 4.12
CA GLU A 59 -13.21 -2.02 5.10
C GLU A 59 -12.70 -1.00 6.12
N GLY A 60 -13.50 0.05 6.33
CA GLY A 60 -13.25 1.06 7.35
C GLY A 60 -11.89 1.75 7.20
N ASP A 61 -11.17 1.84 8.32
CA ASP A 61 -9.85 2.46 8.40
C ASP A 61 -8.75 1.68 7.67
N LEU A 62 -9.00 0.49 7.15
CA LEU A 62 -8.00 -0.28 6.39
C LEU A 62 -8.03 0.02 4.90
N ASP A 63 -9.09 0.65 4.39
CA ASP A 63 -9.27 0.91 2.96
C ASP A 63 -8.23 1.93 2.45
N PHE A 64 -7.11 1.37 2.01
CA PHE A 64 -5.95 2.08 1.51
C PHE A 64 -6.28 2.97 0.31
N LEU A 65 -7.18 2.51 -0.58
CA LEU A 65 -7.59 3.27 -1.76
C LEU A 65 -8.46 4.47 -1.36
N SER A 66 -9.40 4.28 -0.44
CA SER A 66 -10.24 5.38 0.08
C SER A 66 -9.44 6.41 0.88
N ARG A 67 -8.35 6.02 1.53
CA ARG A 67 -7.45 6.95 2.23
C ARG A 67 -6.71 7.91 1.31
N LEU A 68 -6.61 7.59 0.02
CA LEU A 68 -6.08 8.47 -1.03
C LEU A 68 -7.21 9.14 -1.82
N ASP A 69 -8.42 9.25 -1.27
CA ASP A 69 -9.54 9.93 -1.90
C ASP A 69 -9.22 11.41 -2.15
N LEU A 70 -8.91 11.69 -3.40
CA LEU A 70 -8.62 13.01 -3.96
C LEU A 70 -9.76 14.00 -3.83
N SER A 71 -10.99 13.49 -3.66
CA SER A 71 -12.19 14.30 -3.54
C SER A 71 -12.34 14.85 -2.13
N ASN A 72 -11.63 14.27 -1.14
CA ASN A 72 -11.68 14.72 0.23
C ASN A 72 -10.68 15.86 0.48
N PRO A 73 -11.13 17.09 0.82
CA PRO A 73 -10.24 18.21 1.08
C PRO A 73 -9.35 18.02 2.32
N GLU A 74 -9.72 17.11 3.23
CA GLU A 74 -8.87 16.73 4.36
C GLU A 74 -7.72 15.83 3.93
N VAL A 75 -7.86 15.10 2.82
CA VAL A 75 -6.84 14.20 2.28
C VAL A 75 -5.94 14.94 1.28
N ALA A 76 -6.54 15.67 0.33
CA ALA A 76 -5.81 16.35 -0.73
C ALA A 76 -6.33 17.76 -0.99
N GLN A 77 -5.42 18.73 -1.11
CA GLN A 77 -5.73 20.10 -1.49
C GLN A 77 -4.78 20.58 -2.59
N GLY A 78 -5.34 21.12 -3.67
CA GLY A 78 -4.54 21.63 -4.79
C GLY A 78 -3.69 20.57 -5.51
N GLY A 79 -4.06 19.29 -5.40
CA GLY A 79 -3.32 18.15 -5.97
C GLY A 79 -2.21 17.58 -5.08
N TYR A 80 -2.07 18.09 -3.86
CA TYR A 80 -1.08 17.65 -2.86
C TYR A 80 -1.76 17.09 -1.63
N LEU A 81 -1.09 16.15 -0.97
CA LEU A 81 -1.50 15.64 0.34
C LEU A 81 -1.45 16.76 1.39
N THR A 82 -2.45 16.79 2.28
CA THR A 82 -2.45 17.69 3.44
C THR A 82 -1.49 17.19 4.53
N GLU A 83 -1.12 18.05 5.48
CA GLU A 83 -0.33 17.64 6.65
C GLU A 83 -1.01 16.54 7.48
N THR A 84 -2.34 16.63 7.62
CA THR A 84 -3.15 15.61 8.31
C THR A 84 -3.03 14.27 7.59
N ALA A 85 -3.25 14.27 6.27
CA ALA A 85 -3.14 13.06 5.46
C ALA A 85 -1.73 12.46 5.54
N MET A 86 -0.67 13.28 5.42
CA MET A 86 0.70 12.81 5.54
C MET A 86 0.97 12.13 6.88
N LYS A 87 0.43 12.67 7.98
CA LYS A 87 0.56 12.09 9.32
C LYS A 87 -0.19 10.77 9.43
N ASP A 88 -1.40 10.72 8.88
CA ASP A 88 -2.24 9.52 8.92
C ASP A 88 -1.64 8.41 8.06
N LEU A 89 -1.10 8.74 6.87
CA LEU A 89 -0.43 7.84 5.92
C LEU A 89 0.94 7.34 6.38
N SER A 90 1.63 8.09 7.25
CA SER A 90 3.00 7.82 7.68
C SER A 90 3.29 6.42 8.29
N PRO A 91 2.37 5.79 9.04
CA PRO A 91 2.62 4.47 9.62
C PRO A 91 2.71 3.34 8.59
N TRP A 92 2.05 3.49 7.45
CA TRP A 92 1.91 2.45 6.42
C TRP A 92 2.62 2.82 5.11
N LEU A 93 2.81 4.12 4.86
CA LEU A 93 3.66 4.65 3.78
C LEU A 93 4.89 5.34 4.39
N PRO A 94 5.87 4.57 4.91
CA PRO A 94 7.04 5.13 5.61
C PRO A 94 7.86 6.09 4.73
N GLU A 95 7.80 5.91 3.41
CA GLU A 95 8.46 6.77 2.41
C GLU A 95 8.04 8.24 2.50
N LEU A 96 6.85 8.54 3.02
CA LEU A 96 6.41 9.94 3.22
C LEU A 96 7.29 10.69 4.22
N LYS A 97 7.94 9.99 5.17
CA LYS A 97 8.83 10.61 6.16
C LYS A 97 10.08 11.20 5.51
N ASN A 98 10.45 10.68 4.34
CA ASN A 98 11.61 11.12 3.57
C ASN A 98 11.27 12.26 2.59
N ALA A 99 9.99 12.65 2.49
CA ALA A 99 9.58 13.71 1.57
C ALA A 99 10.12 15.07 2.02
N THR A 100 10.90 15.72 1.16
CA THR A 100 11.47 17.06 1.40
C THR A 100 10.64 18.20 0.81
N ALA A 101 9.52 17.87 0.16
CA ALA A 101 8.62 18.79 -0.53
C ALA A 101 7.18 18.29 -0.43
N PRO A 102 6.17 19.15 -0.68
CA PRO A 102 4.76 18.72 -0.73
C PRO A 102 4.59 17.52 -1.66
N VAL A 103 3.99 16.45 -1.15
CA VAL A 103 3.79 15.21 -1.89
C VAL A 103 2.51 15.33 -2.71
N GLY A 104 2.66 15.34 -4.03
CA GLY A 104 1.54 15.24 -4.95
C GLY A 104 0.86 13.87 -4.79
N VAL A 105 -0.45 13.79 -4.94
CA VAL A 105 -1.13 12.52 -4.64
C VAL A 105 -0.74 11.40 -5.60
N GLY A 106 -0.54 11.71 -6.88
CA GLY A 106 0.03 10.74 -7.82
C GLY A 106 1.42 10.24 -7.39
N LYS A 107 2.22 11.10 -6.76
CA LYS A 107 3.52 10.69 -6.21
C LYS A 107 3.37 9.77 -5.00
N ALA A 108 2.34 9.96 -4.18
CA ALA A 108 2.05 9.07 -3.05
C ALA A 108 1.73 7.65 -3.52
N PHE A 109 0.97 7.49 -4.60
CA PHE A 109 0.74 6.19 -5.23
C PHE A 109 2.04 5.54 -5.74
N SER A 110 2.93 6.32 -6.37
CA SER A 110 4.25 5.84 -6.80
C SER A 110 5.20 5.48 -5.65
N MET A 111 4.89 5.85 -4.41
CA MET A 111 5.70 5.54 -3.23
C MET A 111 5.31 4.22 -2.57
N ILE A 112 4.25 3.55 -3.03
CA ILE A 112 3.77 2.30 -2.44
C ILE A 112 4.74 1.18 -2.77
N THR A 113 5.24 0.53 -1.73
CA THR A 113 6.16 -0.61 -1.83
C THR A 113 5.52 -1.91 -1.37
N ILE A 114 6.24 -3.01 -1.55
CA ILE A 114 5.92 -4.31 -0.93
C ILE A 114 5.82 -4.19 0.59
N GLU A 115 6.72 -3.44 1.23
CA GLU A 115 6.66 -3.15 2.66
C GLU A 115 5.36 -2.44 3.05
N THR A 116 4.88 -1.50 2.25
CA THR A 116 3.59 -0.83 2.50
C THR A 116 2.43 -1.84 2.51
N LEU A 117 2.40 -2.79 1.57
CA LEU A 117 1.39 -3.84 1.57
C LEU A 117 1.46 -4.68 2.85
N TRP A 118 2.66 -5.03 3.30
CA TRP A 118 2.84 -5.77 4.56
C TRP A 118 2.31 -5.00 5.76
N LEU A 119 2.64 -3.72 5.89
CA LEU A 119 2.17 -2.90 7.02
C LEU A 119 0.65 -2.82 7.08
N VAL A 120 -0.01 -2.71 5.92
CA VAL A 120 -1.48 -2.69 5.83
C VAL A 120 -2.07 -4.06 6.21
N VAL A 121 -1.50 -5.15 5.70
CA VAL A 121 -1.95 -6.51 6.03
C VAL A 121 -1.71 -6.84 7.50
N GLU A 122 -0.56 -6.48 8.05
CA GLU A 122 -0.22 -6.71 9.45
C GLU A 122 -1.20 -6.00 10.38
N GLU A 123 -1.58 -4.76 10.07
CA GLU A 123 -2.59 -4.03 10.83
C GLU A 123 -3.97 -4.68 10.72
N ALA A 124 -4.34 -5.16 9.53
CA ALA A 124 -5.59 -5.87 9.33
C ALA A 124 -5.65 -7.19 10.12
N LEU A 125 -4.55 -7.93 10.18
CA LEU A 125 -4.43 -9.15 11.00
C LEU A 125 -4.62 -8.83 12.48
N LYS A 126 -3.96 -7.80 13.00
CA LYS A 126 -4.11 -7.38 14.41
C LYS A 126 -5.56 -7.02 14.75
N LEU A 127 -6.28 -6.37 13.84
CA LEU A 127 -7.68 -6.01 14.03
C LEU A 127 -8.62 -7.21 13.94
N ALA A 128 -8.32 -8.20 13.10
CA ALA A 128 -9.11 -9.44 12.99
C ALA A 128 -8.95 -10.36 14.21
N GLU A 129 -7.81 -10.27 14.92
CA GLU A 129 -7.52 -11.02 16.14
C GLU A 129 -8.04 -10.34 17.43
N ALA A 130 -8.50 -9.08 17.34
CA ALA A 130 -8.95 -8.27 18.49
C ALA A 130 -10.45 -8.45 18.83
#